data_AF-A0A3A9GJ35-F1
#
_entry.id   AF-A0A3A9GJ35-F1
#
_cell.length_a   1.000
_cell.length_b   1.000
_cell.length_c   1.000
_cell.angle_alpha   90.00
_cell.angle_beta   90.00
_cell.angle_gamma   90.00
#
_symmetry.space_group_name_H-M   'P 1'
#
loop_
_entity.id
_entity.type
_entity.pdbx_description
1 polymer ?
#
loop_
_entity_poly.entity_id
_entity_poly.type
_entity_poly.pdbx_seq_one_letter_code
_entity_poly.pdbx_strand_id
1 'polypeptide(L)'
;MPGIRQKKEGVSIMAYGHRNLSAKMEESVRIMRTHGKLIRYDGGFWSWVGVEIHHCRNGADTYRCPIWYCSVRTLRALDKRHIVTLDEENKVCQMI
;
A
#
# COMPACT_ATOMS: atom_id res chain seq x y z
N MET A 1 -10.94 9.07 -42.09
CA MET A 1 -10.64 7.90 -41.23
C MET A 1 -10.93 8.29 -39.78
N PRO A 2 -12.01 7.80 -39.15
CA PRO A 2 -12.29 8.13 -37.76
C PRO A 2 -11.48 7.23 -36.81
N GLY A 3 -10.60 7.86 -36.03
CA GLY A 3 -9.79 7.20 -35.00
C GLY A 3 -10.66 6.74 -33.83
N ILE A 4 -10.53 5.45 -33.49
CA ILE A 4 -11.24 4.79 -32.40
C ILE A 4 -10.72 5.36 -31.06
N ARG A 5 -11.52 6.23 -30.45
CA ARG A 5 -11.31 6.72 -29.08
C ARG A 5 -11.76 5.63 -28.12
N GLN A 6 -10.81 4.82 -27.66
CA GLN A 6 -11.07 3.78 -26.65
C GLN A 6 -11.66 4.42 -25.39
N LYS A 7 -12.92 4.07 -25.10
CA LYS A 7 -13.57 4.34 -23.83
C LYS A 7 -12.80 3.58 -22.76
N LYS A 8 -12.17 4.29 -21.83
CA LYS A 8 -11.69 3.67 -20.58
C LYS A 8 -12.92 3.34 -19.75
N GLU A 9 -13.46 2.15 -19.96
CA GLU A 9 -14.42 1.54 -19.04
C GLU A 9 -13.79 1.54 -17.65
N GLY A 10 -14.41 2.29 -16.74
CA GLY A 10 -14.11 2.21 -15.32
C GLY A 10 -14.52 0.83 -14.84
N VAL A 11 -13.58 -0.12 -14.90
CA VAL A 11 -13.71 -1.42 -14.26
C VAL A 11 -13.74 -1.14 -12.76
N SER A 12 -14.95 -1.02 -12.21
CA SER A 12 -15.18 -1.16 -10.79
C SER A 12 -14.91 -2.62 -10.46
N ILE A 13 -13.63 -2.93 -10.22
CA ILE A 13 -13.20 -4.24 -9.78
C ILE A 13 -13.75 -4.38 -8.36
N MET A 14 -14.71 -5.29 -8.15
CA MET A 14 -15.02 -5.77 -6.81
C MET A 14 -13.80 -6.56 -6.31
N ALA A 15 -12.77 -5.83 -5.90
CA ALA A 15 -11.57 -6.42 -5.34
C ALA A 15 -11.89 -6.83 -3.89
N TYR A 16 -12.13 -8.13 -3.70
CA TYR A 16 -12.05 -8.79 -2.39
C TYR A 16 -13.19 -8.50 -1.40
N GLY A 17 -14.42 -8.27 -1.88
CA GLY A 17 -15.62 -8.21 -1.01
C GLY A 17 -15.80 -6.92 -0.23
N HIS A 18 -14.91 -5.93 -0.37
CA HIS A 18 -15.03 -4.61 0.24
C HIS A 18 -15.54 -3.59 -0.79
N ARG A 19 -16.73 -3.04 -0.58
CA ARG A 19 -17.25 -1.95 -1.43
C ARG A 19 -16.40 -0.68 -1.22
N ASN A 20 -15.98 -0.03 -2.30
CA ASN A 20 -15.32 1.29 -2.33
C ASN A 20 -13.92 1.37 -1.70
N LEU A 21 -13.04 0.42 -2.00
CA LEU A 21 -11.60 0.61 -1.79
C LEU A 21 -11.01 1.52 -2.89
N SER A 22 -10.02 2.34 -2.54
CA SER A 22 -9.21 3.01 -3.56
C SER A 22 -8.18 2.03 -4.11
N ALA A 23 -7.67 2.25 -5.32
CA ALA A 23 -6.64 1.39 -5.93
C ALA A 23 -5.43 1.16 -4.99
N LYS A 24 -5.00 2.19 -4.24
CA LYS A 24 -3.90 2.08 -3.26
C LYS A 24 -4.23 1.19 -2.06
N MET A 25 -5.49 1.21 -1.62
CA MET A 25 -5.98 0.35 -0.54
C MET A 25 -6.03 -1.11 -1.00
N GLU A 26 -6.58 -1.36 -2.19
CA GLU A 26 -6.65 -2.69 -2.78
C GLU A 26 -5.25 -3.29 -2.96
N GLU A 27 -4.32 -2.50 -3.48
CA GLU A 27 -2.94 -2.93 -3.63
C GLU A 27 -2.30 -3.26 -2.28
N SER A 28 -2.52 -2.42 -1.26
CA SER A 28 -2.00 -2.66 0.09
C SER A 28 -2.55 -3.95 0.70
N VAL A 29 -3.85 -4.20 0.57
CA VAL A 29 -4.48 -5.46 1.02
C VAL A 29 -3.90 -6.65 0.28
N ARG A 30 -3.69 -6.54 -1.04
CA ARG A 30 -3.07 -7.61 -1.83
C ARG A 30 -1.66 -7.92 -1.34
N ILE A 31 -0.82 -6.92 -1.13
CA ILE A 31 0.54 -7.09 -0.59
C ILE A 31 0.51 -7.70 0.81
N MET A 32 -0.40 -7.23 1.68
CA MET A 32 -0.55 -7.80 3.02
C MET A 32 -1.00 -9.25 3.02
N ARG A 33 -1.88 -9.67 2.09
CA ARG A 33 -2.23 -11.09 1.92
C ARG A 33 -1.03 -11.94 1.51
N THR A 34 -0.17 -11.41 0.63
CA THR A 34 1.01 -12.14 0.16
C THR A 34 2.09 -12.28 1.22
N HIS A 35 2.32 -11.23 2.03
CA HIS A 35 3.46 -11.17 2.96
C HIS A 35 3.06 -11.24 4.45
N GLY A 36 1.77 -11.29 4.76
CA GLY A 36 1.19 -11.41 6.10
C GLY A 36 1.14 -10.09 6.89
N LYS A 37 2.29 -9.46 7.12
CA LYS A 37 2.39 -8.25 7.95
C LYS A 37 3.28 -7.17 7.33
N LEU A 38 2.96 -5.92 7.66
CA LEU A 38 3.80 -4.76 7.40
C LEU A 38 4.41 -4.28 8.71
N ILE A 39 5.64 -3.77 8.61
CA ILE A 39 6.37 -3.09 9.66
C ILE A 39 6.72 -1.67 9.22
N ARG A 40 6.94 -0.78 10.18
CA ARG A 40 7.41 0.57 9.90
C ARG A 40 8.95 0.60 9.79
N TYR A 41 9.43 0.99 8.62
CA TYR A 41 10.84 1.30 8.34
C TYR A 41 11.16 2.77 8.70
N ASP A 42 12.46 3.03 8.85
CA ASP A 42 13.00 4.39 8.99
C ASP A 42 12.51 5.28 7.84
N GLY A 43 12.24 6.56 8.13
CA GLY A 43 11.61 7.47 7.16
C GLY A 43 10.08 7.38 7.11
N GLY A 44 9.46 6.50 7.90
CA GLY A 44 8.01 6.41 8.05
C GLY A 44 7.31 5.56 6.97
N PHE A 45 8.07 4.79 6.22
CA PHE A 45 7.56 3.86 5.21
C PHE A 45 7.01 2.59 5.88
N TRP A 46 5.83 2.13 5.47
CA TRP A 46 5.30 0.84 5.92
C TRP A 46 5.45 -0.20 4.82
N SER A 47 6.11 -1.32 5.10
CA SER A 47 6.34 -2.37 4.10
C SER A 47 6.52 -3.73 4.77
N TRP A 48 6.60 -4.82 3.98
CA TRP A 48 6.76 -6.16 4.53
C TRP A 48 8.19 -6.41 5.03
N VAL A 49 8.34 -7.41 5.89
CA VAL A 49 9.65 -7.82 6.41
C VAL A 49 10.51 -8.39 5.29
N GLY A 50 11.72 -7.87 5.13
CA GLY A 50 12.65 -8.33 4.09
C GLY A 50 12.38 -7.75 2.70
N VAL A 51 11.57 -6.69 2.61
CA VAL A 51 11.43 -5.91 1.38
C VAL A 51 12.81 -5.41 0.91
N GLU A 52 13.02 -5.44 -0.41
CA GLU A 52 14.22 -4.88 -1.01
C GLU A 52 14.27 -3.36 -0.76
N ILE A 53 15.43 -2.88 -0.30
CA ILE A 53 15.66 -1.47 0.02
C ILE A 53 16.56 -0.85 -1.05
N HIS A 54 16.08 0.22 -1.67
CA HIS A 54 16.82 1.00 -2.65
C HIS A 54 17.43 2.24 -2.00
N HIS A 55 18.56 2.68 -2.53
CA HIS A 55 19.19 3.95 -2.17
C HIS A 55 18.66 5.04 -3.12
N CYS A 56 17.79 5.89 -2.60
CA CYS A 56 17.23 7.03 -3.32
C CYS A 56 18.08 8.27 -3.06
N ARG A 57 18.17 9.14 -4.06
CA ARG A 57 18.82 10.46 -3.94
C ARG A 57 17.78 11.57 -4.01
N ASN A 58 17.91 12.56 -3.12
CA ASN A 58 17.18 13.82 -3.18
C ASN A 58 18.18 14.97 -3.03
N GLY A 59 18.64 15.52 -4.15
CA GLY A 59 19.76 16.47 -4.14
C GLY A 59 21.06 15.82 -3.65
N ALA A 60 21.68 16.41 -2.63
CA ALA A 60 22.88 15.87 -1.99
C ALA A 60 22.58 14.73 -1.00
N ASP A 61 21.32 14.59 -0.56
CA ASP A 61 20.93 13.60 0.44
C ASP A 61 20.69 12.24 -0.19
N THR A 62 21.21 11.19 0.47
CA THR A 62 20.92 9.79 0.12
C THR A 62 20.09 9.18 1.25
N TYR A 63 18.95 8.57 0.91
CA TYR A 63 18.09 7.89 1.87
C TYR A 63 17.71 6.49 1.37
N ARG A 64 17.30 5.65 2.32
CA ARG A 64 16.90 4.27 2.07
C ARG A 64 15.38 4.22 1.93
N CYS A 65 14.88 3.68 0.83
CA CYS A 65 13.46 3.54 0.56
C CYS A 65 13.14 2.09 0.17
N PRO A 66 12.10 1.47 0.76
CA PRO A 66 11.60 0.20 0.26
C PRO A 66 11.14 0.28 -1.20
N ILE A 67 11.38 -0.78 -1.98
CA ILE A 67 10.89 -0.88 -3.37
C ILE A 67 9.36 -0.71 -3.47
N TRP A 68 8.66 -1.07 -2.39
CA TRP A 68 7.26 -0.79 -2.21
C TRP A 68 6.98 -0.33 -0.79
N TYR A 69 6.14 0.67 -0.64
CA TYR A 69 5.71 1.15 0.65
C TYR A 69 4.25 1.62 0.62
N CYS A 70 3.62 1.52 1.78
CA CYS A 70 2.30 2.05 2.04
C CYS A 70 2.39 3.27 2.95
N SER A 71 1.48 4.22 2.75
CA SER A 71 1.35 5.38 3.63
C SER A 71 0.55 5.00 4.87
N VAL A 72 0.92 5.57 6.03
CA VAL A 72 0.15 5.39 7.28
C VAL A 72 -1.31 5.83 7.13
N ARG A 73 -1.59 6.82 6.27
CA ARG A 73 -2.96 7.29 5.98
C ARG A 73 -3.80 6.19 5.34
N THR A 74 -3.21 5.40 4.43
CA THR A 74 -3.88 4.26 3.81
C THR A 74 -4.15 3.17 4.84
N LEU A 75 -3.18 2.85 5.69
CA LEU A 75 -3.32 1.84 6.73
C LEU A 75 -4.40 2.21 7.76
N ARG A 76 -4.41 3.46 8.25
CA ARG A 76 -5.47 3.97 9.15
C ARG A 76 -6.86 3.86 8.52
N ALA A 77 -6.96 4.06 7.22
CA ALA A 77 -8.24 3.99 6.53
C ALA A 77 -8.69 2.53 6.26
N LEU A 78 -7.76 1.59 6.13
CA LEU A 78 -8.04 0.14 6.12
C LEU A 78 -8.44 -0.36 7.52
N ASP A 79 -7.78 0.13 8.56
CA ASP A 79 -8.05 -0.20 9.97
C ASP A 79 -9.45 0.27 10.39
N LYS A 80 -9.83 1.51 10.04
CA LYS A 80 -11.21 2.01 10.20
C LYS A 80 -12.29 1.19 9.48
N ARG A 81 -11.90 0.38 8.50
CA ARG A 81 -12.80 -0.51 7.75
C ARG A 81 -12.74 -1.95 8.25
N HIS A 82 -12.02 -2.21 9.33
CA HIS A 82 -11.82 -3.53 9.93
C HIS A 82 -11.25 -4.55 8.93
N ILE A 83 -10.32 -4.13 8.08
CA ILE A 83 -9.64 -5.01 7.11
C ILE A 83 -8.27 -5.45 7.65
N VAL A 84 -7.63 -4.56 8.40
CA VAL A 84 -6.32 -4.75 9.02
C VAL A 84 -6.39 -4.25 10.45
N THR A 85 -5.49 -4.72 11.30
CA THR A 85 -5.18 -4.12 12.60
C THR A 85 -3.90 -3.33 12.46
N LEU A 86 -3.99 -2.01 12.65
CA LEU A 86 -2.84 -1.12 12.68
C LEU A 86 -2.44 -0.81 14.12
N ASP A 87 -1.26 -1.27 14.53
CA ASP A 87 -0.62 -0.92 15.80
C ASP A 87 0.55 0.04 15.53
N GLU A 88 0.29 1.34 15.68
CA GLU A 88 1.30 2.37 15.46
C GLU A 88 2.35 2.43 16.56
N GLU A 89 2.02 2.00 17.78
CA GLU A 89 2.93 1.99 18.93
C GLU A 89 3.98 0.90 18.75
N ASN A 90 3.54 -0.32 18.45
CA ASN A 90 4.42 -1.44 18.15
C ASN A 90 4.93 -1.43 16.71
N LYS A 91 4.50 -0.48 15.88
CA LYS A 91 4.93 -0.29 14.48
C LYS A 91 4.66 -1.51 13.59
N VAL A 92 3.54 -2.19 13.83
CA VAL A 92 3.11 -3.39 13.10
C VAL A 92 1.72 -3.18 12.53
N CYS A 93 1.48 -3.68 11.32
CA CYS A 93 0.16 -3.73 10.71
C CYS A 93 -0.05 -5.14 10.14
N GLN A 94 -1.16 -5.77 10.48
CA GLN A 94 -1.47 -7.15 10.05
C GLN A 94 -2.91 -7.28 9.63
N MET A 95 -3.22 -8.30 8.83
CA MET A 95 -4.61 -8.59 8.50
C MET A 95 -5.38 -9.12 9.70
N ILE A 96 -6.68 -8.84 9.72
CA ILE A 96 -7.66 -9.44 10.65
C ILE A 96 -8.05 -10.83 10.14
#